data_AF-A0A933FWE8-F1
#
_entry.id   AF-A0A933FWE8-F1
#
_cell.length_a   1.000
_cell.length_b   1.000
_cell.length_c   1.000
_cell.angle_alpha   90.00
_cell.angle_beta   90.00
_cell.angle_gamma   90.00
#
_symmetry.space_group_name_H-M   'P 1'
#
loop_
_entity.id
_entity.type
_entity.pdbx_description
1 polymer ?
#
loop_
_entity_poly.entity_id
_entity_poly.type
_entity_poly.pdbx_seq_one_letter_code
_entity_poly.pdbx_strand_id
1 'polypeptide(L)'
;MKKPMFTMILASFLFSACTKDQPPPPKQETMSQAEEPKTGAMLMAKAKEKLLEAKDKLIEENKIMCCMKEPCNMCPLEENECDCYKDLKKGEHVCVECYAGWQQGKGGIEGIKLGDVKTSFVKHEH
;
A
#
# COMPACT_ATOMS: atom_id res chain seq x y z
N MET A 1 -53.74 16.09 -34.85
CA MET A 1 -53.94 15.84 -36.30
C MET A 1 -52.71 15.13 -36.87
N LYS A 2 -52.89 14.23 -37.85
CA LYS A 2 -51.93 13.68 -38.84
C LYS A 2 -50.42 13.56 -38.49
N LYS A 3 -49.92 12.31 -38.39
CA LYS A 3 -48.55 11.91 -38.81
C LYS A 3 -48.48 11.96 -40.36
N PRO A 4 -47.33 12.24 -40.99
CA PRO A 4 -46.31 11.21 -41.36
C PRO A 4 -44.87 11.76 -41.17
N MET A 5 -43.75 11.37 -41.80
CA MET A 5 -43.31 10.31 -42.75
C MET A 5 -41.81 10.03 -42.43
N PHE A 6 -41.31 8.79 -42.32
CA PHE A 6 -40.79 7.89 -43.36
C PHE A 6 -39.58 8.41 -44.19
N THR A 7 -38.36 8.01 -43.80
CA THR A 7 -37.21 7.87 -44.71
C THR A 7 -36.24 6.80 -44.21
N MET A 8 -36.34 5.59 -44.73
CA MET A 8 -35.24 4.62 -44.69
C MET A 8 -34.13 5.09 -45.63
N ILE A 9 -32.88 5.01 -45.18
CA ILE A 9 -31.71 5.04 -46.08
C ILE A 9 -31.01 3.68 -45.94
N LEU A 10 -31.26 2.78 -46.91
CA LEU A 10 -30.41 1.60 -47.11
C LEU A 10 -29.12 2.06 -47.79
N ALA A 11 -28.01 2.02 -47.07
CA ALA A 11 -26.67 2.17 -47.65
C ALA A 11 -26.10 0.78 -48.00
N SER A 12 -26.34 0.33 -49.24
CA SER A 12 -25.82 -0.93 -49.75
C SER A 12 -24.30 -0.86 -49.99
N PHE A 13 -23.51 -1.25 -49.00
CA PHE A 13 -22.06 -1.39 -49.15
C PHE A 13 -21.68 -2.69 -49.86
N LEU A 14 -21.49 -2.60 -51.18
CA LEU A 14 -20.85 -3.63 -51.99
C LEU A 14 -19.33 -3.64 -51.71
N PHE A 15 -18.89 -4.39 -50.69
CA PHE A 15 -17.47 -4.63 -50.49
C PHE A 15 -16.95 -5.70 -51.46
N SER A 16 -16.31 -5.22 -52.52
CA SER A 16 -15.66 -6.04 -53.54
C SER A 16 -14.49 -6.83 -52.97
N ALA A 17 -14.34 -8.09 -53.39
CA ALA A 17 -13.25 -8.96 -52.96
C ALA A 17 -11.93 -8.60 -53.65
N CYS A 18 -10.99 -8.07 -52.87
CA CYS A 18 -9.58 -7.92 -53.27
C CYS A 18 -8.65 -8.42 -52.17
N THR A 19 -8.37 -9.72 -52.17
CA THR A 19 -7.31 -10.33 -51.35
C THR A 19 -5.93 -10.01 -51.92
N LYS A 20 -5.19 -9.09 -51.30
CA LYS A 20 -3.75 -8.92 -51.49
C LYS A 20 -3.09 -8.45 -50.20
N ASP A 21 -2.11 -9.24 -49.75
CA ASP A 21 -1.03 -8.89 -48.82
C ASP A 21 -1.40 -8.00 -47.62
N GLN A 22 -1.99 -8.59 -46.58
CA GLN A 22 -1.78 -8.07 -45.23
C GLN A 22 -0.36 -8.45 -44.79
N PRO A 23 0.48 -7.50 -44.32
CA PRO A 23 1.74 -7.84 -43.68
C PRO A 23 1.48 -8.74 -42.46
N PRO A 24 2.41 -9.66 -42.11
CA PRO A 24 2.23 -10.53 -40.96
C PRO A 24 1.96 -9.69 -39.71
N PRO A 25 1.01 -10.09 -38.84
CA PRO A 25 0.70 -9.33 -37.64
C PRO A 25 1.98 -9.12 -36.83
N PRO A 26 2.19 -7.93 -36.24
CA PRO A 26 3.37 -7.67 -35.42
C PRO A 26 3.44 -8.75 -34.35
N LYS A 27 4.61 -9.41 -34.24
CA LYS A 27 4.85 -10.43 -33.21
C LYS A 27 4.45 -9.82 -31.89
N GLN A 28 3.43 -10.39 -31.25
CA GLN A 28 3.05 -9.99 -29.90
C GLN A 28 4.26 -10.32 -29.02
N GLU A 29 5.01 -9.29 -28.65
CA GLU A 29 6.04 -9.41 -27.64
C GLU A 29 5.32 -9.88 -26.38
N THR A 30 5.63 -11.11 -25.97
CA THR A 30 5.03 -11.73 -24.80
C THR A 30 5.45 -10.91 -23.59
N MET A 31 4.65 -9.91 -23.23
CA MET A 31 4.81 -9.19 -21.97
C MET A 31 4.72 -10.23 -20.87
N SER A 32 5.87 -10.53 -20.28
CA SER A 32 6.02 -11.52 -19.23
C SER A 32 5.20 -11.07 -18.03
N GLN A 33 3.97 -11.56 -17.95
CA GLN A 33 3.13 -11.42 -16.78
C GLN A 33 3.80 -12.23 -15.68
N ALA A 34 4.50 -11.56 -14.78
CA ALA A 34 5.00 -12.17 -13.57
C ALA A 34 3.83 -12.83 -12.85
N GLU A 35 3.88 -14.16 -12.70
CA GLU A 35 2.73 -14.94 -12.19
C GLU A 35 2.21 -14.34 -10.89
N GLU A 36 0.93 -14.01 -10.86
CA GLU A 36 0.32 -13.48 -9.64
C GLU A 36 0.38 -14.54 -8.53
N PRO A 37 0.69 -14.14 -7.28
CA PRO A 37 0.87 -15.05 -6.17
C PRO A 37 -0.40 -15.87 -5.88
N LYS A 38 -0.40 -17.14 -6.28
CA LYS A 38 -1.57 -18.04 -6.29
C LYS A 38 -2.09 -18.47 -4.91
N THR A 39 -1.46 -18.04 -3.82
CA THR A 39 -1.85 -18.43 -2.45
C THR A 39 -1.83 -17.25 -1.48
N GLY A 40 -2.66 -17.32 -0.43
CA GLY A 40 -2.69 -16.32 0.64
C GLY A 40 -1.32 -16.14 1.33
N ALA A 41 -0.53 -17.21 1.47
CA ALA A 41 0.81 -17.14 2.05
C ALA A 41 1.76 -16.30 1.18
N MET A 42 1.73 -16.47 -0.15
CA MET A 42 2.53 -15.68 -1.08
C MET A 42 2.07 -14.22 -1.14
N LEU A 43 0.75 -13.96 -1.07
CA LEU A 43 0.20 -12.61 -0.96
C LEU A 43 0.69 -11.90 0.32
N MET A 44 0.69 -12.60 1.45
CA MET A 44 1.18 -12.06 2.72
C MET A 44 2.69 -11.85 2.75
N ALA A 45 3.49 -12.69 2.07
CA ALA A 45 4.93 -12.45 1.91
C ALA A 45 5.18 -11.15 1.13
N LYS A 46 4.55 -10.99 -0.04
CA LYS A 46 4.64 -9.79 -0.88
C LYS A 46 4.13 -8.53 -0.17
N ALA A 47 3.10 -8.66 0.67
CA ALA A 47 2.60 -7.55 1.50
C ALA A 47 3.62 -7.14 2.59
N LYS A 48 4.30 -8.09 3.23
CA LYS A 48 5.35 -7.80 4.21
C LYS A 48 6.56 -7.12 3.59
N GLU A 49 7.01 -7.58 2.42
CA GLU A 49 8.11 -6.95 1.67
C GLU A 49 7.79 -5.48 1.36
N LYS A 50 6.60 -5.20 0.81
CA LYS A 50 6.13 -3.84 0.54
C LYS A 50 5.99 -2.98 1.80
N LEU A 51 5.55 -3.56 2.91
CA LEU A 51 5.43 -2.84 4.18
C LEU A 51 6.80 -2.47 4.75
N LEU A 52 7.81 -3.33 4.60
CA LEU A 52 9.19 -2.99 4.97
C LEU A 52 9.72 -1.83 4.10
N GLU A 53 9.59 -1.93 2.77
CA GLU A 53 9.99 -0.85 1.85
C GLU A 53 9.30 0.49 2.18
N ALA A 54 8.01 0.46 2.50
CA ALA A 54 7.26 1.67 2.90
C ALA A 54 7.75 2.23 4.24
N LYS A 55 8.08 1.37 5.21
CA LYS A 55 8.60 1.78 6.52
C LYS A 55 9.98 2.43 6.40
N ASP A 56 10.85 1.88 5.56
CA ASP A 56 12.18 2.44 5.31
C ASP A 56 12.07 3.84 4.68
N LYS A 57 11.19 4.01 3.67
CA LYS A 57 10.90 5.33 3.07
C LYS A 57 10.35 6.34 4.07
N LEU A 58 9.40 5.94 4.93
CA LEU A 58 8.86 6.82 5.97
C LEU A 58 9.91 7.20 7.04
N ILE A 59 10.96 6.40 7.22
CA ILE A 59 12.12 6.76 8.06
C ILE A 59 13.02 7.76 7.32
N GLU A 60 13.32 7.54 6.04
CA GLU A 60 14.07 8.48 5.19
C GLU A 60 13.40 9.86 5.11
N GLU A 61 12.07 9.88 5.00
CA GLU A 61 11.24 11.09 5.02
C GLU A 61 11.09 11.73 6.41
N ASN A 62 11.69 11.14 7.46
CA ASN A 62 11.56 11.53 8.87
C ASN A 62 10.12 11.53 9.40
N LYS A 63 9.21 10.81 8.74
CA LYS A 63 7.81 10.60 9.16
C LYS A 63 7.69 9.59 10.29
N ILE A 64 8.60 8.63 10.39
CA ILE A 64 8.65 7.65 11.49
C ILE A 64 9.94 7.81 12.28
N MET A 65 9.83 8.32 13.51
CA MET A 65 10.87 8.22 14.52
C MET A 65 10.45 7.15 15.52
N CYS A 66 10.93 5.91 15.35
CA CYS A 66 10.50 4.81 16.20
C CYS A 66 11.21 4.80 17.57
N CYS A 67 10.45 4.53 18.64
CA CYS A 67 10.98 4.33 19.98
C CYS A 67 11.51 2.90 20.24
N MET A 68 11.41 2.00 19.25
CA MET A 68 11.84 0.60 19.31
C MET A 68 12.99 0.32 18.35
N LYS A 69 13.70 -0.79 18.56
CA LYS A 69 14.81 -1.26 17.71
C LYS A 69 14.37 -1.57 16.27
N GLU A 70 13.14 -2.05 16.12
CA GLU A 70 12.49 -2.30 14.84
C GLU A 70 11.17 -1.53 14.81
N PRO A 71 10.78 -0.90 13.69
CA PRO A 71 9.52 -0.15 13.64
C PRO A 71 8.31 -1.07 13.72
N CYS A 72 7.26 -0.63 14.41
CA CYS A 72 5.97 -1.31 14.46
C CYS A 72 5.24 -1.28 13.10
N ASN A 73 4.03 -1.85 13.02
CA ASN A 73 3.23 -1.85 11.79
C ASN A 73 2.02 -0.91 11.86
N MET A 74 1.51 -0.62 13.06
CA MET A 74 0.33 0.23 13.28
C MET A 74 0.48 1.63 12.67
N CYS A 75 1.47 2.41 13.10
CA CYS A 75 1.66 3.79 12.64
C CYS A 75 1.90 3.92 11.11
N PRO A 76 2.73 3.09 10.45
CA PRO A 76 2.84 3.07 8.98
C PRO A 76 1.55 2.76 8.24
N LEU A 77 0.64 1.98 8.83
CA LEU A 77 -0.59 1.52 8.17
C LEU A 77 -1.79 2.44 8.42
N GLU A 78 -1.84 3.12 9.57
CA GLU A 78 -2.98 3.95 9.96
C GLU A 78 -2.76 5.43 9.63
N GLU A 79 -1.64 6.01 10.07
CA GLU A 79 -1.43 7.47 10.03
C GLU A 79 -0.34 7.91 9.04
N ASN A 80 0.51 6.97 8.58
CA ASN A 80 1.74 7.23 7.80
C ASN A 80 2.81 8.06 8.55
N GLU A 81 2.65 8.30 9.85
CA GLU A 81 3.63 8.99 10.69
C GLU A 81 3.65 8.45 12.13
N CYS A 82 4.73 8.71 12.86
CA CYS A 82 4.92 8.18 14.22
C CYS A 82 5.80 9.09 15.09
N ASP A 83 5.19 9.70 16.11
CA ASP A 83 5.87 10.60 17.06
C ASP A 83 6.20 9.97 18.43
N CYS A 84 5.90 8.68 18.62
CA CYS A 84 6.14 7.95 19.88
C CYS A 84 7.58 8.07 20.45
N TYR A 85 8.61 8.32 19.62
CA TYR A 85 9.96 8.61 20.11
C TYR A 85 10.07 9.97 20.82
N LYS A 86 9.46 11.02 20.27
CA LYS A 86 9.41 12.36 20.89
C LYS A 86 8.62 12.28 22.20
N ASP A 87 7.47 11.62 22.15
CA ASP A 87 6.51 11.59 23.25
C ASP A 87 7.08 10.79 24.42
N LEU A 88 7.67 9.63 24.15
CA LEU A 88 8.34 8.83 25.17
C LEU A 88 9.54 9.57 25.80
N LYS A 89 10.27 10.40 25.04
CA LYS A 89 11.33 11.27 25.58
C LYS A 89 10.82 12.39 26.50
N LYS A 90 9.55 12.80 26.39
CA LYS A 90 8.90 13.73 27.33
C LYS A 90 8.26 13.00 28.53
N GLY A 91 8.23 11.66 28.53
CA GLY A 91 7.51 10.85 29.52
C GLY A 91 6.01 10.72 29.26
N GLU A 92 5.57 11.02 28.04
CA GLU A 92 4.19 10.88 27.55
C GLU A 92 3.89 9.41 27.14
N HIS A 93 2.68 9.16 26.64
CA HIS A 93 2.20 7.81 26.32
C HIS A 93 2.62 7.40 24.89
N VAL A 94 2.80 6.10 24.67
CA VAL A 94 2.98 5.52 23.32
C VAL A 94 1.78 4.67 22.91
N CYS A 95 1.65 4.40 21.60
CA CYS A 95 0.61 3.52 21.07
C CYS A 95 0.75 2.07 21.59
N VAL A 96 -0.32 1.28 21.44
CA VAL A 96 -0.41 -0.07 22.02
C VAL A 96 0.64 -1.05 21.47
N GLU A 97 1.00 -0.98 20.17
CA GLU A 97 2.07 -1.81 19.61
C GLU A 97 3.44 -1.43 20.18
N CYS A 98 3.74 -0.13 20.31
CA CYS A 98 4.99 0.34 20.90
C CYS A 98 5.09 -0.11 22.36
N TYR A 99 4.03 0.06 23.15
CA TYR A 99 4.00 -0.41 24.53
C TYR A 99 4.24 -1.92 24.64
N ALA A 100 3.53 -2.74 23.84
CA ALA A 100 3.70 -4.18 23.82
C ALA A 100 5.13 -4.60 23.41
N GLY A 101 5.74 -3.92 22.43
CA GLY A 101 7.12 -4.18 22.04
C GLY A 101 8.14 -3.78 23.12
N TRP A 102 7.90 -2.68 23.85
CA TRP A 102 8.69 -2.34 25.04
C TRP A 102 8.58 -3.43 26.11
N GLN A 103 7.37 -3.94 26.42
CA GLN A 103 7.18 -5.09 27.34
C GLN A 103 7.90 -6.38 26.87
N GLN A 104 8.26 -6.47 25.59
CA GLN A 104 9.05 -7.57 25.02
C GLN A 104 10.57 -7.27 24.95
N GLY A 105 11.05 -6.18 25.53
CA GLY A 105 12.47 -5.79 25.48
C GLY A 105 12.95 -5.21 24.14
N LYS A 106 12.02 -4.83 23.25
CA LYS A 106 12.31 -4.27 21.92
C LYS A 106 12.51 -2.75 21.92
N GLY A 107 12.42 -2.10 23.08
CA GLY A 107 12.73 -0.67 23.24
C GLY A 107 14.11 -0.30 22.71
N GLY A 108 14.20 0.84 22.02
CA GLY A 108 15.40 1.31 21.33
C GLY A 108 15.99 2.62 21.87
N ILE A 109 15.34 3.27 22.84
CA ILE A 109 15.83 4.53 23.43
C ILE A 109 16.67 4.24 24.67
N GLU A 110 17.93 4.64 24.65
CA GLU A 110 18.82 4.56 25.80
C GLU A 110 18.33 5.42 26.98
N GLY A 111 18.51 4.93 28.20
CA GLY A 111 18.13 5.62 29.44
C GLY A 111 16.66 5.45 29.86
N ILE A 112 15.76 5.04 28.96
CA ILE A 112 14.35 4.81 29.27
C ILE A 112 14.15 3.36 29.74
N LYS A 113 13.53 3.16 30.91
CA LYS A 113 13.28 1.82 31.47
C LYS A 113 11.87 1.36 31.16
N LEU A 114 11.66 0.04 31.24
CA LEU A 114 10.37 -0.59 31.00
C LEU A 114 9.21 0.03 31.79
N GLY A 115 9.43 0.34 33.07
CA GLY A 115 8.42 0.92 33.96
C GLY A 115 8.08 2.39 33.68
N ASP A 116 8.88 3.08 32.87
CA ASP A 116 8.63 4.48 32.48
C ASP A 116 7.68 4.58 31.28
N VAL A 117 7.58 3.50 30.49
CA VAL A 117 6.75 3.41 29.28
C VAL A 117 5.28 3.24 29.65
N LYS A 118 4.43 4.17 29.21
CA LYS A 118 2.97 4.15 29.43
C LYS A 118 2.24 4.08 28.10
N THR A 119 1.00 3.63 28.11
CA THR A 119 0.14 3.60 26.91
C THR A 119 -1.22 4.20 27.16
N SER A 120 -1.80 4.81 26.14
CA SER A 120 -3.22 5.10 26.08
C SER A 120 -3.90 4.01 25.27
N PHE A 121 -4.97 3.43 25.81
CA PHE A 121 -5.82 2.50 25.06
C PHE A 121 -6.90 3.22 24.24
N VAL A 122 -6.96 4.56 24.32
CA VAL A 122 -7.71 5.40 23.38
C VAL A 122 -6.84 5.59 22.14
N LYS A 123 -7.44 5.53 20.94
CA LYS A 123 -6.72 5.78 19.69
C LYS A 123 -6.06 7.16 19.75
N HIS A 124 -4.77 7.24 19.40
CA HIS A 124 -4.07 8.51 19.37
C HIS A 124 -4.39 9.21 18.05
N GLU A 125 -5.07 10.35 18.13
CA GLU A 125 -5.16 11.30 17.01
C GLU A 125 -3.90 12.18 17.06
N HIS A 126 -3.31 12.47 15.89
CA HIS A 126 -2.11 13.30 15.74
C HIS A 126 -2.46 14.56 14.93
#